data_AF-A0A9X9QC59-F1
#
_entry.id   AF-A0A9X9QC59-F1
#
_cell.length_a   1.000
_cell.length_b   1.000
_cell.length_c   1.000
_cell.angle_alpha   90.00
_cell.angle_beta   90.00
_cell.angle_gamma   90.00
#
_symmetry.space_group_name_H-M   'P 1'
#
loop_
_entity.id
_entity.type
_entity.pdbx_description
1 polymer ?
#
loop_
_entity_poly.entity_id
_entity_poly.type
_entity_poly.pdbx_seq_one_letter_code
_entity_poly.pdbx_strand_id
1 'polypeptide(L)' 'GLSIEESEKNFLRDATKIGLQGLKGHRSIGGIRASNYNSISIGDARRLAKFIDSFVVATNTA' A
#
# COMPACT_ATOMS: atom_id res chain seq x y z
N GLY A 1 2.73 -7.21 -17.97
CA GLY A 1 2.80 -6.47 -16.70
C GLY A 1 1.53 -5.63 -16.54
N LEU A 2 1.06 -5.46 -15.30
CA LEU A 2 -0.10 -4.63 -14.98
C LEU A 2 0.17 -3.15 -15.28
N SER A 3 -0.88 -2.37 -15.56
CA SER A 3 -0.77 -0.91 -15.61
C SER A 3 -0.49 -0.33 -14.21
N ILE A 4 -0.05 0.93 -14.14
CA ILE A 4 0.12 1.64 -12.86
C ILE A 4 -1.22 1.69 -12.11
N GLU A 5 -2.30 2.02 -12.81
CA GLU A 5 -3.64 2.13 -12.22
C GLU A 5 -4.18 0.78 -11.71
N GLU A 6 -3.89 -0.31 -12.42
CA GLU A 6 -4.24 -1.66 -11.96
C GLU A 6 -3.40 -2.07 -10.74
N SER A 7 -2.12 -1.73 -10.74
CA SER A 7 -1.21 -1.99 -9.62
C SER A 7 -1.65 -1.22 -8.37
N GLU A 8 -2.03 0.05 -8.52
CA GLU A 8 -2.59 0.86 -7.44
C GLU A 8 -3.88 0.26 -6.88
N LYS A 9 -4.81 -0.15 -7.74
CA LYS A 9 -6.07 -0.80 -7.31
C LYS A 9 -5.80 -2.09 -6.55
N ASN A 10 -4.87 -2.92 -7.04
CA ASN A 10 -4.51 -4.18 -6.38
C ASN A 10 -3.84 -3.94 -5.03
N PHE A 11 -2.89 -2.99 -4.96
CA PHE A 11 -2.23 -2.59 -3.71
C PHE A 11 -3.24 -2.16 -2.67
N LEU A 12 -4.16 -1.24 -3.02
CA LEU A 12 -5.16 -0.72 -2.09
C LEU A 12 -6.14 -1.80 -1.63
N ARG A 13 -6.56 -2.68 -2.54
CA ARG A 13 -7.43 -3.82 -2.23
C ARG A 13 -6.77 -4.75 -1.21
N ASP A 14 -5.52 -5.13 -1.47
CA ASP A 14 -4.84 -6.14 -0.66
C ASP A 14 -4.35 -5.57 0.69
N ALA A 15 -3.95 -4.30 0.73
CA ALA A 15 -3.71 -3.56 1.97
C ALA A 15 -4.96 -3.54 2.87
N THR A 16 -6.12 -3.23 2.29
CA THR A 16 -7.39 -3.16 3.02
C THR A 16 -7.77 -4.50 3.65
N LYS A 17 -7.51 -5.63 2.96
CA LYS A 17 -7.77 -6.99 3.50
C LYS A 17 -7.00 -7.29 4.78
N ILE A 18 -5.84 -6.67 4.97
CA ILE A 18 -5.01 -6.83 6.18
C ILE A 18 -5.13 -5.65 7.15
N GLY A 19 -6.14 -4.79 6.98
CA GLY A 19 -6.43 -3.68 7.88
C GLY A 19 -5.52 -2.45 7.68
N LEU A 20 -4.71 -2.40 6.62
CA LEU A 20 -3.98 -1.19 6.25
C LEU A 20 -4.89 -0.28 5.41
N GLN A 21 -5.40 0.77 6.04
CA GLN A 21 -6.38 1.70 5.44
C GLN A 21 -5.80 3.10 5.27
N GLY A 22 -6.51 3.97 4.54
CA GLY A 22 -6.12 5.38 4.37
C GLY A 22 -4.93 5.61 3.43
N LEU A 23 -4.53 4.59 2.66
CA LEU A 23 -3.33 4.63 1.81
C LEU A 23 -3.56 5.23 0.41
N LYS A 24 -4.80 5.51 0.02
CA LYS A 24 -5.10 6.06 -1.32
C LYS A 24 -4.56 7.49 -1.42
N GLY A 25 -3.77 7.74 -2.46
CA GLY A 25 -3.23 9.06 -2.78
C GLY A 25 -4.31 10.08 -3.16
N HIS A 26 -3.89 11.35 -3.28
CA HIS A 26 -4.81 12.43 -3.63
C HIS A 26 -5.32 12.27 -5.06
N ARG A 27 -6.62 12.53 -5.29
CA ARG A 27 -7.28 12.32 -6.58
C ARG A 27 -6.62 13.00 -7.79
N SER A 28 -5.89 14.08 -7.58
CA SER A 28 -5.22 14.82 -8.66
C SER A 28 -3.86 14.25 -9.07
N ILE A 29 -3.26 13.38 -8.24
CA ILE A 29 -1.90 12.85 -8.46
C ILE A 29 -1.94 11.31 -8.56
N GLY A 30 -2.96 10.67 -7.98
CA GLY A 30 -3.03 9.21 -7.92
C GLY A 30 -2.08 8.63 -6.88
N GLY A 31 -1.67 7.38 -7.06
CA GLY A 31 -0.65 6.72 -6.26
C GLY A 31 -1.08 6.33 -4.85
N ILE A 32 -0.07 6.05 -4.04
CA ILE A 32 -0.19 5.61 -2.64
C ILE A 32 0.41 6.69 -1.73
N ARG A 33 -0.27 7.01 -0.63
CA ARG A 33 0.19 7.94 0.39
C ARG A 33 -0.01 7.35 1.78
N ALA A 34 1.07 7.19 2.54
CA ALA A 34 1.01 6.81 3.94
C ALA A 34 1.20 8.05 4.84
N SER A 35 0.14 8.45 5.55
CA SER A 35 0.26 9.49 6.58
C SER A 35 0.93 8.90 7.82
N ASN A 36 1.96 9.59 8.35
CA ASN A 36 2.73 9.12 9.50
C ASN A 36 2.71 10.15 10.64
N TYR A 37 1.59 10.20 11.37
CA TYR A 37 1.42 11.07 12.54
C TYR A 37 1.89 10.39 13.83
N ASN A 38 1.97 11.15 14.93
CA ASN A 38 2.37 10.63 16.24
C ASN A 38 1.52 9.45 16.76
N SER A 39 0.28 9.30 16.27
CA SER A 39 -0.60 8.19 16.63
C SER A 39 -0.24 6.86 15.95
N ILE A 40 0.62 6.88 14.94
CA ILE A 40 1.09 5.67 14.25
C ILE A 40 2.18 5.02 15.09
N SER A 41 1.98 3.76 15.48
CA SER A 41 2.98 3.02 16.22
C SER A 41 4.09 2.51 15.29
N ILE A 42 5.27 2.20 15.86
CA ILE A 42 6.34 1.51 15.13
C ILE A 42 5.86 0.16 14.59
N GLY A 43 4.96 -0.52 15.30
CA GLY A 43 4.35 -1.78 14.86
C GLY A 43 3.55 -1.61 13.57
N ASP A 44 2.74 -0.56 13.48
CA ASP A 44 1.95 -0.25 12.30
C ASP A 44 2.84 0.12 11.10
N ALA A 45 3.86 0.94 11.32
CA ALA A 45 4.83 1.30 10.29
C ALA A 45 5.56 0.06 9.75
N ARG A 46 5.98 -0.86 10.63
CA ARG A 46 6.61 -2.14 10.24
C ARG A 46 5.64 -3.05 9.47
N ARG A 47 4.36 -3.07 9.86
CA ARG A 47 3.33 -3.83 9.15
C ARG A 47 3.14 -3.32 7.73
N LEU A 48 3.13 -2.01 7.53
CA LEU A 48 3.08 -1.39 6.20
C LEU A 48 4.33 -1.72 5.37
N ALA A 49 5.53 -1.59 5.95
CA ALA A 49 6.78 -1.91 5.24
C ALA A 49 6.79 -3.38 4.77
N LYS A 50 6.47 -4.32 5.66
CA LYS A 50 6.38 -5.75 5.33
C LYS A 50 5.36 -6.04 4.23
N PHE A 51 4.24 -5.33 4.23
CA PHE A 51 3.25 -5.44 3.17
C PHE A 51 3.81 -4.96 1.82
N ILE A 52 4.49 -3.82 1.78
CA ILE A 52 5.11 -3.28 0.56
C ILE A 52 6.11 -4.29 -0.02
N ASP A 53 6.99 -4.84 0.80
CA ASP A 53 7.96 -5.85 0.37
C ASP A 53 7.27 -7.10 -0.20
N SER A 54 6.22 -7.57 0.48
CA SER A 54 5.46 -8.75 0.06
C SER A 54 4.71 -8.51 -1.26
N PHE A 55 4.19 -7.31 -1.45
CA PHE A 55 3.50 -6.91 -2.68
C PHE A 55 4.46 -6.92 -3.87
N VAL A 56 5.66 -6.35 -3.72
CA VAL A 56 6.70 -6.31 -4.78
C VAL A 56 7.15 -7.72 -5.18
N VAL A 57 7.38 -8.61 -4.22
CA VAL A 57 7.75 -10.00 -4.50
C VAL A 57 6.64 -10.74 -5.24
N ALA A 58 5.39 -10.57 -4.82
CA ALA A 58 4.24 -11.19 -5.48
C ALA A 58 4.08 -10.71 -6.93
N THR A 59 4.36 -9.43 -7.22
CA THR A 59 4.27 -8.89 -8.59
C THR A 59 5.43 -9.28 -9.50
N ASN A 60 6.59 -9.67 -8.96
CA ASN A 60 7.75 -10.10 -9.76
C ASN A 60 7.72 -11.58 -10.13
N THR A 61 6.82 -12.36 -9.54
CA THR A 61 6.69 -13.80 -9.74
C THR A 61 5.50 -14.16 -10.65
N ALA A 62 4.79 -13.16 -11.18
CA ALA A 62 3.63 -13.28 -12.07
C ALA A 62 3.94 -12.64 -13.44
#